data_AF-A0A645JGX9-F1
#
_entry.id   AF-A0A645JGX9-F1
#
_cell.length_a   1.000
_cell.length_b   1.000
_cell.length_c   1.000
_cell.angle_alpha   90.00
_cell.angle_beta   90.00
_cell.angle_gamma   90.00
#
_symmetry.space_group_name_H-M   'P 1'
#
loop_
_entity.id
_entity.type
_entity.pdbx_description
1 polymer ?
#
loop_
_entity_poly.entity_id
_entity_poly.type
_entity_poly.pdbx_seq_one_letter_code
_entity_poly.pdbx_strand_id
1 'polypeptide(L)'
;MTEEDLNEIVGLGVIEPYTETADSWQFDDHAATVVQRALRLREELALDWPGIAVALTLLEENARLRQENRLLRQRLARFMTHL
;
A
#
# COMPACT_ATOMS: atom_id res chain seq x y z
N MET A 1 10.84 -2.03 15.01
CA MET A 1 11.24 -2.42 13.63
C MET A 1 12.73 -2.64 13.67
N THR A 2 13.16 -3.85 13.35
CA THR A 2 14.58 -4.23 13.27
C THR A 2 15.12 -4.03 11.86
N GLU A 3 16.43 -4.15 11.67
CA GLU A 3 17.05 -4.15 10.33
C GLU A 3 16.62 -5.37 9.51
N GLU A 4 16.39 -6.50 10.17
CA GLU A 4 15.84 -7.73 9.56
C GLU A 4 14.40 -7.51 9.05
N ASP A 5 13.54 -6.87 9.85
CA ASP A 5 12.20 -6.45 9.40
C ASP A 5 12.29 -5.56 8.14
N LEU A 6 13.23 -4.61 8.13
CA LEU A 6 13.38 -3.67 7.01
C LEU A 6 13.82 -4.41 5.74
N ASN A 7 14.78 -5.33 5.84
CA ASN A 7 15.23 -6.16 4.72
C ASN A 7 14.09 -6.99 4.14
N GLU A 8 13.23 -7.54 4.99
CA GLU A 8 12.10 -8.35 4.56
C GLU A 8 11.05 -7.51 3.83
N ILE A 9 10.68 -6.35 4.36
CA ILE A 9 9.71 -5.42 3.76
C ILE A 9 10.20 -4.91 2.40
N VAL A 10 11.50 -4.59 2.28
CA VAL A 10 12.13 -4.21 1.01
C VAL A 10 12.13 -5.37 0.03
N GLY A 11 12.50 -6.58 0.49
CA GLY A 11 12.50 -7.79 -0.34
C GLY A 11 11.11 -8.21 -0.83
N LEU A 12 10.05 -7.85 -0.10
CA LEU A 12 8.66 -8.06 -0.48
C LEU A 12 8.10 -6.96 -1.40
N GLY A 13 8.88 -5.91 -1.70
CA GLY A 13 8.45 -4.78 -2.52
C GLY A 13 7.41 -3.88 -1.84
N VAL A 14 7.28 -3.95 -0.52
CA VAL A 14 6.35 -3.08 0.23
C VAL A 14 6.88 -1.64 0.26
N ILE A 15 8.20 -1.46 0.28
CA ILE A 15 8.86 -0.19 0.03
C ILE A 15 10.03 -0.42 -0.92
N GLU A 16 10.27 0.53 -1.82
CA GLU A 16 11.39 0.48 -2.77
C GLU A 16 12.37 1.64 -2.46
N PRO A 17 13.66 1.36 -2.25
CA PRO A 17 14.65 2.42 -2.08
C PRO A 17 14.95 3.10 -3.43
N TYR A 18 15.36 4.37 -3.38
CA TYR A 18 15.80 5.10 -4.59
C TYR A 18 17.00 4.47 -5.29
N THR A 19 17.85 3.81 -4.52
CA THR A 19 19.04 3.12 -5.01
C THR A 19 19.05 1.71 -4.46
N GLU A 20 19.15 0.73 -5.36
CA GLU A 20 19.19 -0.70 -5.01
C GLU A 20 20.53 -1.13 -4.39
N THR A 21 21.57 -0.27 -4.39
CA THR A 21 22.83 -0.58 -3.73
C THR A 21 22.68 -0.61 -2.21
N ALA A 22 22.90 -1.79 -1.65
CA ALA A 22 22.73 -2.12 -0.23
C ALA A 22 23.65 -1.35 0.74
N ASP A 23 24.66 -0.62 0.26
CA ASP A 23 25.58 0.12 1.14
C ASP A 23 24.87 1.28 1.88
N SER A 24 23.80 1.84 1.31
CA SER A 24 22.93 2.80 2.00
C SER A 24 21.58 2.97 1.28
N TRP A 25 20.51 2.35 1.79
CA TRP A 25 19.18 2.60 1.26
C TRP A 25 18.69 4.01 1.61
N GLN A 26 18.09 4.66 0.62
CA GLN A 26 17.43 5.95 0.77
C GLN A 26 15.96 5.79 0.41
N PHE A 27 15.09 6.26 1.30
CA PHE A 27 13.64 6.16 1.19
C PHE A 27 13.06 7.57 1.22
N ASP A 28 11.92 7.77 0.56
CA ASP A 28 11.17 9.02 0.60
C ASP A 28 10.12 9.03 1.73
N ASP A 29 9.44 10.17 1.86
CA ASP A 29 8.33 10.33 2.82
C ASP A 29 7.17 9.37 2.53
N HIS A 30 7.03 8.91 1.27
CA HIS A 30 6.02 7.94 0.90
C HIS A 30 6.30 6.58 1.54
N ALA A 31 7.53 6.08 1.42
CA ALA A 31 7.96 4.84 2.07
C ALA A 31 7.75 4.90 3.60
N ALA A 32 8.04 6.02 4.25
CA ALA A 32 7.76 6.19 5.68
C ALA A 32 6.26 6.07 6.01
N THR A 33 5.40 6.63 5.16
CA THR A 33 3.94 6.52 5.30
C THR A 33 3.46 5.09 5.11
N VAL A 34 4.01 4.36 4.14
CA VAL A 34 3.70 2.96 3.87
C VAL A 34 4.12 2.08 5.04
N VAL A 35 5.33 2.26 5.58
CA VAL A 35 5.81 1.52 6.77
C VAL A 35 4.92 1.77 7.98
N GLN A 36 4.54 3.01 8.26
CA GLN A 36 3.62 3.30 9.37
C GLN A 36 2.27 2.60 9.21
N ARG A 37 1.76 2.53 7.98
CA ARG A 37 0.51 1.85 7.67
C ARG A 37 0.66 0.33 7.84
N ALA A 38 1.78 -0.23 7.39
CA ALA A 38 2.10 -1.64 7.53
C ALA A 38 2.21 -2.06 9.02
N LEU A 39 2.87 -1.24 9.85
CA LEU A 39 3.00 -1.47 11.29
C LEU A 39 1.65 -1.49 12.00
N ARG A 40 0.78 -0.49 11.73
CA ARG A 40 -0.58 -0.47 12.27
C ARG A 40 -1.38 -1.71 11.86
N LEU A 41 -1.31 -2.08 10.58
CA LEU A 41 -2.02 -3.26 10.06
C LEU A 41 -1.51 -4.56 10.71
N ARG A 42 -0.21 -4.64 10.99
CA ARG A 42 0.41 -5.77 11.68
C ARG A 42 -0.09 -5.92 13.11
N GLU A 43 -0.22 -4.82 13.84
CA GLU A 43 -0.80 -4.81 15.18
C GLU A 43 -2.28 -5.20 15.17
N GLU A 44 -3.04 -4.72 14.18
CA GLU A 44 -4.48 -5.00 14.05
C GLU A 44 -4.79 -6.45 13.64
N LEU A 45 -3.99 -7.02 12.73
CA LEU A 45 -4.25 -8.33 12.13
C LEU A 45 -3.39 -9.46 12.70
N ALA A 46 -2.35 -9.14 13.48
CA ALA A 46 -1.39 -10.11 14.02
C ALA A 46 -0.78 -11.04 12.94
N LEU A 47 -0.46 -10.47 11.77
CA LEU A 47 0.15 -11.17 10.63
C LEU A 47 1.68 -10.98 10.60
N ASP A 48 2.35 -11.84 9.84
CA ASP A 48 3.75 -11.68 9.46
C ASP A 48 3.93 -10.69 8.29
N TRP A 49 5.17 -10.30 7.98
CA TRP A 49 5.45 -9.33 6.91
C TRP A 49 4.94 -9.77 5.53
N PRO A 50 5.06 -11.05 5.11
CA PRO A 50 4.43 -11.53 3.88
C PRO A 50 2.91 -11.36 3.88
N GLY A 51 2.24 -11.70 4.98
CA GLY A 51 0.80 -11.50 5.12
C GLY A 51 0.39 -10.02 5.04
N ILE A 52 1.19 -9.14 5.63
CA ILE A 52 1.00 -7.69 5.57
C ILE A 52 1.22 -7.13 4.16
N ALA A 53 2.24 -7.59 3.44
CA ALA A 53 2.47 -7.19 2.05
C ALA A 53 1.25 -7.51 1.17
N VAL A 54 0.70 -8.72 1.29
CA VAL A 54 -0.51 -9.12 0.56
C VAL A 54 -1.72 -8.28 0.98
N ALA A 55 -1.90 -8.06 2.29
CA ALA A 55 -3.02 -7.27 2.79
C ALA A 55 -2.97 -5.81 2.31
N LEU A 56 -1.78 -5.19 2.27
CA LEU A 56 -1.59 -3.84 1.74
C LEU A 56 -1.97 -3.75 0.26
N THR A 57 -1.50 -4.69 -0.56
CA THR A 57 -1.84 -4.77 -1.99
C THR A 57 -3.35 -4.93 -2.18
N LEU A 58 -3.99 -5.80 -1.41
CA LEU A 58 -5.45 -5.99 -1.48
C LEU A 58 -6.23 -4.75 -1.03
N LEU A 59 -5.76 -4.03 -0.01
CA LEU A 59 -6.38 -2.79 0.45
C LEU A 59 -6.27 -1.68 -0.58
N GLU A 60 -5.13 -1.59 -1.27
CA GLU A 60 -4.92 -0.64 -2.35
C GLU A 60 -5.82 -0.95 -3.56
N GLU A 61 -5.87 -2.21 -3.97
CA GLU A 61 -6.77 -2.66 -5.04
C GLU A 61 -8.24 -2.41 -4.68
N ASN A 62 -8.63 -2.67 -3.42
CA ASN A 62 -9.98 -2.38 -2.96
C ASN A 62 -10.30 -0.88 -3.01
N ALA A 63 -9.36 -0.02 -2.63
CA ALA A 63 -9.51 1.43 -2.70
C ALA A 63 -9.66 1.90 -4.16
N ARG A 64 -8.85 1.35 -5.08
CA ARG A 64 -8.92 1.61 -6.52
C ARG A 64 -10.29 1.22 -7.09
N LEU A 65 -10.75 0.00 -6.83
CA LEU A 65 -12.05 -0.50 -7.28
C LEU A 65 -13.20 0.33 -6.73
N ARG A 66 -13.15 0.73 -5.45
CA ARG A 66 -14.17 1.61 -4.85
C ARG A 66 -14.19 2.98 -5.52
N GLN A 67 -13.03 3.54 -5.86
CA GLN A 67 -12.95 4.81 -6.57
C GLN A 67 -13.53 4.70 -7.98
N GLU A 68 -13.18 3.66 -8.72
CA GLU A 68 -13.71 3.39 -10.05
C GLU A 68 -15.24 3.24 -10.00
N ASN A 69 -15.75 2.46 -9.05
CA ASN A 69 -17.19 2.28 -8.87
C ASN A 69 -17.91 3.61 -8.58
N ARG A 70 -17.33 4.47 -7.73
CA ARG A 70 -17.87 5.82 -7.47
C ARG A 70 -17.93 6.66 -8.74
N LEU A 71 -16.86 6.68 -9.54
CA LEU A 71 -16.80 7.43 -10.80
C LEU A 71 -17.83 6.91 -11.81
N LEU A 72 -17.98 5.60 -11.94
CA LEU A 72 -18.97 4.99 -12.83
C LEU A 72 -20.40 5.36 -12.41
N ARG A 73 -20.71 5.29 -11.11
CA ARG A 73 -22.02 5.69 -10.58
C ARG A 73 -22.30 7.17 -10.83
N GLN A 74 -21.30 8.05 -10.66
CA GLN A 74 -21.44 9.48 -10.97
C GLN A 74 -21.71 9.73 -12.45
N ARG A 75 -21.01 9.03 -13.35
CA ARG A 75 -21.26 9.12 -14.80
C ARG A 75 -22.68 8.68 -15.15
N LEU A 76 -23.12 7.53 -14.63
CA LEU A 76 -24.48 7.02 -14.86
C LEU A 76 -25.55 8.00 -14.34
N ALA A 77 -25.38 8.55 -13.14
CA ALA A 77 -26.30 9.55 -12.59
C ALA A 77 -26.38 10.78 -13.51
N ARG A 78 -25.23 11.27 -13.98
CA ARG A 78 -25.17 12.41 -14.91
C ARG A 78 -25.89 12.11 -16.24
N PHE A 79 -25.71 10.91 -16.79
CA PHE A 79 -26.42 10.49 -18.01
C PHE A 79 -27.94 10.46 -17.80
N MET A 80 -28.41 9.92 -16.68
CA MET A 80 -29.85 9.86 -16.37
C MET A 80 -30.46 11.24 -16.10
N THR A 81 -29.70 12.20 -15.57
CA THR A 81 -30.19 13.59 -15.35
C THR A 81 -30.20 14.46 -16.61
N HIS A 82 -29.54 14.03 -17.69
CA HIS A 82 -29.52 14.73 -18.97
C HIS A 82 -30.43 14.09 -20.03
N LEU A 83 -31.20 13.06 -19.66
CA LEU A 83 -32.31 12.46 -20.41
C LEU A 83 -33.64 13.01 -19.86
#